data_AF-A0AAP0BL37-F1
#
_entry.id   AF-A0AAP0BL37-F1
#
_cell.length_a   1.000
_cell.length_b   1.000
_cell.length_c   1.000
_cell.angle_alpha   90.00
_cell.angle_beta   90.00
_cell.angle_gamma   90.00
#
_symmetry.space_group_name_H-M   'P 1'
#
loop_
_entity.id
_entity.type
_entity.pdbx_description
1 polymer ?
#
loop_
_entity_poly.entity_id
_entity_poly.type
_entity_poly.pdbx_seq_one_letter_code
_entity_poly.pdbx_strand_id
1 'polypeptide(L)'
;MASHIVGYPRVGPKRELKFALESFWDGKSSAEDLQKVSADLRTSIWKQMAAVGIKYIPSNTFSYYDQVLDTTALLGAVPERYSWNGGEIGFDTYFSMARGNASVPAMEMTKWFDTNYHFIVPELGPNTKFSYASHKAVSEYKEAKSLGIDTVPVLVGPVTYLLLSKPAKGVDKSFHLLSLLEHILPIYKEVIAELKAAGASWVQFDEPTLVRDLDSHQLEAFTKAYTELESSLSGLNVVIETYFADVSVEAYKTITALTAITGLDSILCVEPRHSMLSKVSDSHLESISLPESWMEGTSGQTILLRPSALSKISRVLSAKISLWFQLLAPSCTPRLTS
;
A
#
# COMPACT_ATOMS: atom_id res chain seq x y z
N MET A 1 18.98 6.98 14.73
CA MET A 1 18.41 6.12 13.68
C MET A 1 16.93 5.96 13.94
N ALA A 2 16.14 5.82 12.90
CA ALA A 2 14.71 5.53 12.99
C ALA A 2 14.39 4.23 12.24
N SER A 3 13.29 3.59 12.62
CA SER A 3 12.83 2.32 12.07
C SER A 3 11.46 2.49 11.40
N HIS A 4 11.29 1.85 10.25
CA HIS A 4 10.09 1.91 9.42
C HIS A 4 9.63 0.49 9.07
N ILE A 5 8.32 0.28 8.98
CA ILE A 5 7.72 -0.94 8.46
C ILE A 5 6.71 -0.53 7.39
N VAL A 6 6.88 -1.02 6.17
CA VAL A 6 6.01 -0.68 5.03
C VAL A 6 4.64 -1.33 5.09
N GLY A 7 4.58 -2.54 5.62
CA GLY A 7 3.39 -3.37 5.65
C GLY A 7 3.44 -4.39 6.76
N TYR A 8 2.28 -4.88 7.20
CA TYR A 8 2.20 -5.93 8.22
C TYR A 8 1.14 -6.97 7.87
N PRO A 9 1.37 -8.28 8.09
CA PRO A 9 0.37 -9.32 7.90
C PRO A 9 -0.89 -9.08 8.74
N ARG A 10 -2.06 -9.10 8.08
CA ARG A 10 -3.36 -8.80 8.70
C ARG A 10 -4.16 -10.01 9.18
N VAL A 11 -3.70 -11.22 8.85
CA VAL A 11 -4.44 -12.47 9.09
C VAL A 11 -4.51 -12.84 10.58
N GLY A 12 -3.56 -12.35 11.37
CA GLY A 12 -3.40 -12.64 12.79
C GLY A 12 -2.55 -13.90 13.06
N PRO A 13 -1.91 -14.02 14.24
CA PRO A 13 -1.00 -15.12 14.57
C PRO A 13 -1.62 -16.52 14.47
N LYS A 14 -2.93 -16.64 14.72
CA LYS A 14 -3.68 -17.89 14.64
C LYS A 14 -4.74 -17.87 13.54
N ARG A 15 -4.62 -16.96 12.57
CA ARG A 15 -5.58 -16.75 11.48
C ARG A 15 -6.97 -16.32 11.94
N GLU A 16 -7.01 -15.48 12.96
CA GLU A 16 -8.22 -14.90 13.55
C GLU A 16 -9.10 -14.24 12.49
N LEU A 17 -8.49 -13.44 11.59
CA LEU A 17 -9.24 -12.76 10.53
C LEU A 17 -9.86 -13.75 9.54
N LYS A 18 -9.14 -14.83 9.20
CA LYS A 18 -9.65 -15.87 8.30
C LYS A 18 -10.96 -16.45 8.84
N PHE A 19 -10.95 -16.90 10.09
CA PHE A 19 -12.10 -17.56 10.69
C PHE A 19 -13.25 -16.58 10.93
N ALA A 20 -12.96 -15.31 11.26
CA ALA A 20 -13.98 -14.28 11.38
C ALA A 20 -14.67 -13.97 10.05
N LEU A 21 -13.91 -13.89 8.94
CA LEU A 21 -14.44 -13.71 7.60
C LEU A 21 -15.30 -14.90 7.16
N GLU A 22 -14.82 -16.14 7.35
CA GLU A 22 -15.58 -17.36 7.03
C GLU A 22 -16.89 -17.43 7.83
N SER A 23 -16.85 -17.13 9.13
CA SER A 23 -18.03 -17.07 9.98
C SER A 23 -19.04 -16.02 9.51
N PHE A 24 -18.55 -14.82 9.14
CA PHE A 24 -19.40 -13.74 8.63
C PHE A 24 -20.05 -14.13 7.30
N TRP A 25 -19.29 -14.67 6.35
CA TRP A 25 -19.83 -15.09 5.05
C TRP A 25 -20.81 -16.26 5.14
N ASP A 26 -20.65 -17.13 6.14
CA ASP A 26 -21.59 -18.21 6.44
C ASP A 26 -22.85 -17.74 7.20
N GLY A 27 -22.94 -16.44 7.52
CA GLY A 27 -24.06 -15.88 8.31
C GLY A 27 -24.06 -16.32 9.78
N LYS A 28 -22.94 -16.83 10.29
CA LYS A 28 -22.79 -17.33 11.67
C LYS A 28 -22.39 -16.23 12.66
N SER A 29 -21.94 -15.08 12.18
CA SER A 29 -21.58 -13.92 12.99
C SER A 29 -22.02 -12.62 12.33
N SER A 30 -22.20 -11.57 13.13
CA SER A 30 -22.64 -10.25 12.68
C SER A 30 -21.52 -9.43 12.05
N ALA A 31 -21.86 -8.30 11.42
CA ALA A 31 -20.88 -7.33 10.92
C ALA A 31 -20.09 -6.71 12.08
N GLU A 32 -20.75 -6.49 13.22
CA GLU A 32 -20.17 -5.97 14.44
C GLU A 32 -19.13 -6.94 15.03
N ASP A 33 -19.39 -8.25 14.99
CA ASP A 33 -18.43 -9.27 15.41
C ASP A 33 -17.16 -9.26 14.54
N LEU A 34 -17.34 -9.18 13.22
CA LEU A 34 -16.22 -9.09 12.27
C LEU A 34 -15.42 -7.80 12.47
N GLN A 35 -16.09 -6.67 12.67
CA GLN A 35 -15.45 -5.38 12.99
C GLN A 35 -14.67 -5.45 14.30
N LYS A 36 -15.21 -6.09 15.33
CA LYS A 36 -14.54 -6.26 16.61
C LYS A 36 -13.24 -7.05 16.48
N VAL A 37 -13.27 -8.23 15.85
CA VAL A 37 -12.05 -9.03 15.61
C VAL A 37 -11.01 -8.22 14.84
N SER A 38 -11.46 -7.43 13.87
CA SER A 38 -10.58 -6.60 13.03
C SER A 38 -9.93 -5.45 13.81
N ALA A 39 -10.70 -4.75 14.64
CA ALA A 39 -10.19 -3.69 15.52
C ALA A 39 -9.20 -4.23 16.56
N ASP A 40 -9.49 -5.40 17.15
CA ASP A 40 -8.60 -6.08 18.09
C ASP A 40 -7.27 -6.45 17.42
N LEU A 41 -7.30 -6.98 16.20
CA LEU A 41 -6.10 -7.29 15.42
C LEU A 41 -5.26 -6.04 15.12
N ARG A 42 -5.88 -4.97 14.59
CA ARG A 42 -5.17 -3.71 14.30
C ARG A 42 -4.55 -3.12 15.56
N THR A 43 -5.32 -3.06 16.66
CA THR A 43 -4.85 -2.58 17.96
C THR A 43 -3.65 -3.38 18.45
N SER A 44 -3.71 -4.71 18.37
CA SER A 44 -2.61 -5.58 18.77
C SER A 44 -1.35 -5.33 17.93
N ILE A 45 -1.50 -5.19 16.61
CA ILE A 45 -0.40 -4.95 15.66
C ILE A 45 0.27 -3.60 15.96
N TRP A 46 -0.48 -2.52 16.10
CA TRP A 46 0.08 -1.20 16.40
C TRP A 46 0.78 -1.17 17.75
N LYS A 47 0.17 -1.73 18.80
CA LYS A 47 0.80 -1.82 20.13
C LYS A 47 2.08 -2.65 20.10
N GLN A 48 2.10 -3.75 19.34
CA GLN A 48 3.30 -4.58 19.20
C GLN A 48 4.45 -3.79 18.55
N MET A 49 4.18 -3.09 17.44
CA MET A 49 5.20 -2.26 16.75
C MET A 49 5.68 -1.10 17.62
N ALA A 50 4.76 -0.43 18.34
CA ALA A 50 5.11 0.64 19.26
C ALA A 50 5.97 0.14 20.44
N ALA A 51 5.64 -1.02 21.00
CA ALA A 51 6.35 -1.60 22.15
C ALA A 51 7.81 -1.96 21.83
N VAL A 52 8.12 -2.31 20.57
CA VAL A 52 9.50 -2.60 20.13
C VAL A 52 10.21 -1.36 19.57
N GLY A 53 9.60 -0.18 19.70
CA GLY A 53 10.21 1.10 19.33
C GLY A 53 10.26 1.38 17.83
N ILE A 54 9.34 0.83 17.03
CA ILE A 54 9.19 1.24 15.63
C ILE A 54 8.74 2.70 15.58
N LYS A 55 9.51 3.55 14.90
CA LYS A 55 9.19 4.98 14.81
C LYS A 55 8.07 5.26 13.81
N TYR A 56 8.11 4.58 12.65
CA TYR A 56 7.16 4.79 11.56
C TYR A 56 6.32 3.53 11.40
N ILE A 57 5.16 3.55 12.06
CA ILE A 57 4.24 2.42 12.17
C ILE A 57 3.17 2.58 11.10
N PRO A 58 2.93 1.61 10.21
CA PRO A 58 1.97 1.77 9.15
C PRO A 58 0.53 1.61 9.65
N SER A 59 -0.38 2.35 9.03
CA SER A 59 -1.85 2.20 9.12
C SER A 59 -2.44 2.06 7.74
N ASN A 60 -3.68 1.57 7.63
CA ASN A 60 -4.33 1.21 6.36
C ASN A 60 -3.74 -0.02 5.64
N THR A 61 -2.80 -0.73 6.27
CA THR A 61 -2.24 -2.01 5.78
C THR A 61 -3.14 -3.21 6.09
N PHE A 62 -3.99 -3.08 7.11
CA PHE A 62 -5.09 -4.01 7.35
C PHE A 62 -6.06 -3.96 6.17
N SER A 63 -6.70 -5.08 5.85
CA SER A 63 -7.72 -5.18 4.82
C SER A 63 -8.52 -6.45 5.07
N TYR A 64 -9.82 -6.37 4.83
CA TYR A 64 -10.72 -7.50 4.93
C TYR A 64 -10.53 -8.52 3.80
N TYR A 65 -9.98 -8.08 2.65
CA TYR A 65 -9.76 -8.96 1.52
C TYR A 65 -8.48 -8.61 0.77
N ASP A 66 -8.40 -7.40 0.20
CA ASP A 66 -7.30 -6.96 -0.66
C ASP A 66 -7.09 -5.44 -0.63
N GLN A 67 -5.83 -5.00 -0.61
CA GLN A 67 -5.49 -3.57 -0.56
C GLN A 67 -5.79 -2.80 -1.86
N VAL A 68 -5.79 -3.47 -3.02
CA VAL A 68 -6.18 -2.83 -4.28
C VAL A 68 -7.71 -2.72 -4.36
N LEU A 69 -8.43 -3.72 -3.83
CA LEU A 69 -9.87 -3.62 -3.61
C LEU A 69 -10.22 -2.50 -2.61
N ASP A 70 -9.45 -2.32 -1.54
CA ASP A 70 -9.64 -1.21 -0.60
C ASP A 70 -9.50 0.15 -1.32
N THR A 71 -8.53 0.27 -2.22
CA THR A 71 -8.34 1.49 -3.02
C THR A 71 -9.49 1.69 -4.02
N THR A 72 -10.01 0.60 -4.60
CA THR A 72 -11.20 0.62 -5.46
C THR A 72 -12.42 1.12 -4.68
N ALA A 73 -12.59 0.68 -3.43
CA ALA A 73 -13.65 1.18 -2.56
C ALA A 73 -13.44 2.65 -2.16
N LEU A 74 -12.20 3.05 -1.84
CA LEU A 74 -11.86 4.46 -1.55
C LEU A 74 -12.26 5.38 -2.70
N LEU A 75 -11.99 4.96 -3.94
CA LEU A 75 -12.28 5.73 -5.15
C LEU A 75 -13.74 5.58 -5.64
N GLY A 76 -14.57 4.76 -4.98
CA GLY A 76 -15.94 4.49 -5.42
C GLY A 76 -16.01 3.82 -6.80
N ALA A 77 -14.95 3.15 -7.23
CA ALA A 77 -14.82 2.57 -8.57
C ALA A 77 -15.53 1.20 -8.68
N VAL A 78 -16.79 1.13 -8.24
CA VAL A 78 -17.58 -0.09 -8.19
C VAL A 78 -18.19 -0.39 -9.57
N PRO A 79 -17.97 -1.58 -10.18
CA PRO A 79 -18.61 -1.93 -11.43
C PRO A 79 -20.14 -1.92 -11.36
N GLU A 80 -20.80 -1.40 -12.39
CA GLU A 80 -22.27 -1.18 -12.43
C GLU A 80 -23.09 -2.43 -12.08
N ARG A 81 -22.57 -3.62 -12.42
CA ARG A 81 -23.24 -4.90 -12.13
C ARG A 81 -23.50 -5.16 -10.64
N TYR A 82 -22.78 -4.48 -9.75
CA TYR A 82 -23.00 -4.59 -8.30
C TYR A 82 -24.08 -3.64 -7.78
N SER A 83 -24.71 -2.83 -8.65
CA SER A 83 -25.86 -1.97 -8.33
C SER A 83 -25.64 -1.03 -7.13
N TRP A 84 -24.39 -0.59 -6.92
CA TRP A 84 -24.07 0.40 -5.90
C TRP A 84 -24.42 1.81 -6.39
N ASN A 85 -25.18 2.55 -5.59
CA ASN A 85 -25.79 3.84 -5.97
C ASN A 85 -25.11 5.06 -5.32
N GLY A 86 -23.87 4.91 -4.84
CA GLY A 86 -23.12 5.96 -4.12
C GLY A 86 -23.21 5.83 -2.59
N GLY A 87 -22.44 6.67 -1.88
CA GLY A 87 -22.34 6.70 -0.42
C GLY A 87 -21.18 5.86 0.14
N GLU A 88 -21.13 5.64 1.45
CA GLU A 88 -20.08 4.80 2.04
C GLU A 88 -20.24 3.33 1.60
N ILE A 89 -19.17 2.72 1.11
CA ILE A 89 -19.15 1.31 0.72
C ILE A 89 -19.09 0.43 1.98
N GLY A 90 -20.19 -0.29 2.22
CA GLY A 90 -20.28 -1.31 3.27
C GLY A 90 -19.80 -2.69 2.83
N PHE A 91 -19.87 -3.65 3.77
CA PHE A 91 -19.43 -5.04 3.54
C PHE A 91 -20.16 -5.75 2.41
N ASP A 92 -21.44 -5.48 2.18
CA ASP A 92 -22.21 -6.13 1.12
C ASP A 92 -21.61 -5.85 -0.26
N THR A 93 -21.40 -4.57 -0.59
CA THR A 93 -20.78 -4.17 -1.86
C THR A 93 -19.31 -4.60 -1.92
N TYR A 94 -18.55 -4.41 -0.84
CA TYR A 94 -17.13 -4.77 -0.79
C TYR A 94 -16.91 -6.26 -1.04
N PHE A 95 -17.61 -7.14 -0.32
CA PHE A 95 -17.48 -8.59 -0.53
C PHE A 95 -18.16 -9.06 -1.81
N SER A 96 -19.20 -8.39 -2.30
CA SER A 96 -19.76 -8.71 -3.62
C SER A 96 -18.73 -8.48 -4.74
N MET A 97 -17.90 -7.43 -4.66
CA MET A 97 -16.77 -7.25 -5.58
C MET A 97 -15.72 -8.35 -5.41
N ALA A 98 -15.35 -8.66 -4.16
CA ALA A 98 -14.26 -9.60 -3.85
C ALA A 98 -14.55 -11.06 -4.26
N ARG A 99 -15.77 -11.54 -3.97
CA ARG A 99 -16.13 -12.96 -4.07
C ARG A 99 -17.46 -13.22 -4.78
N GLY A 100 -18.09 -12.20 -5.33
CA GLY A 100 -19.38 -12.32 -6.00
C GLY A 100 -20.53 -12.59 -5.01
N ASN A 101 -21.71 -12.80 -5.57
CA ASN A 101 -22.91 -13.20 -4.86
C ASN A 101 -23.72 -14.18 -5.72
N ALA A 102 -24.94 -14.53 -5.28
CA ALA A 102 -25.79 -15.48 -5.99
C ALA A 102 -26.18 -15.07 -7.43
N SER A 103 -26.11 -13.78 -7.76
CA SER A 103 -26.57 -13.22 -9.04
C SER A 103 -25.46 -12.57 -9.86
N VAL A 104 -24.35 -12.17 -9.24
CA VAL A 104 -23.28 -11.38 -9.88
C VAL A 104 -21.91 -12.02 -9.62
N PRO A 105 -21.07 -12.22 -10.65
CA PRO A 105 -19.73 -12.79 -10.46
C PRO A 105 -18.81 -11.83 -9.70
N ALA A 106 -17.77 -12.38 -9.07
CA ALA A 106 -16.67 -11.61 -8.50
C ALA A 106 -15.88 -10.83 -9.59
N MET A 107 -15.12 -9.83 -9.16
CA MET A 107 -14.09 -9.20 -9.99
C MET A 107 -12.93 -10.18 -10.25
N GLU A 108 -12.14 -9.93 -11.28
CA GLU A 108 -10.97 -10.76 -11.60
C GLU A 108 -9.93 -10.65 -10.47
N MET A 109 -9.32 -11.77 -10.12
CA MET A 109 -8.11 -11.81 -9.29
C MET A 109 -6.90 -12.24 -10.11
N THR A 110 -5.75 -11.59 -9.90
CA THR A 110 -4.48 -11.95 -10.54
C THR A 110 -3.32 -11.81 -9.58
N LYS A 111 -2.15 -12.35 -9.94
CA LYS A 111 -0.95 -12.31 -9.11
C LYS A 111 -0.50 -10.86 -8.87
N TRP A 112 -0.15 -10.57 -7.63
CA TRP A 112 0.53 -9.35 -7.24
C TRP A 112 2.02 -9.50 -7.55
N PHE A 113 2.44 -8.95 -8.68
CA PHE A 113 3.81 -9.05 -9.20
C PHE A 113 4.30 -10.51 -9.25
N ASP A 114 5.53 -10.78 -8.84
CA ASP A 114 6.15 -12.10 -8.81
C ASP A 114 5.89 -12.87 -7.50
N THR A 115 4.97 -12.39 -6.67
CA THR A 115 4.62 -13.00 -5.40
C THR A 115 3.57 -14.12 -5.54
N ASN A 116 3.29 -14.81 -4.43
CA ASN A 116 2.16 -15.74 -4.33
C ASN A 116 0.84 -15.06 -3.89
N TYR A 117 0.87 -13.76 -3.58
CA TYR A 117 -0.32 -12.99 -3.24
C TYR A 117 -1.12 -12.66 -4.53
N HIS A 118 -2.44 -12.58 -4.40
CA HIS A 118 -3.33 -12.23 -5.51
C HIS A 118 -4.15 -11.00 -5.09
N PHE A 119 -4.32 -10.05 -6.00
CA PHE A 119 -5.11 -8.84 -5.79
C PHE A 119 -6.35 -8.85 -6.69
N ILE A 120 -7.35 -8.03 -6.33
CA ILE A 120 -8.56 -7.84 -7.14
C ILE A 120 -8.31 -6.73 -8.15
N VAL A 121 -8.39 -7.07 -9.44
CA VAL A 121 -8.09 -6.17 -10.55
C VAL A 121 -9.21 -5.15 -10.72
N PRO A 122 -8.94 -3.83 -10.59
CA PRO A 122 -9.97 -2.83 -10.85
C PRO A 122 -10.43 -2.83 -12.31
N GLU A 123 -11.73 -2.67 -12.52
CA GLU A 123 -12.36 -2.67 -13.84
C GLU A 123 -12.85 -1.25 -14.16
N LEU A 124 -12.10 -0.53 -14.98
CA LEU A 124 -12.30 0.91 -15.19
C LEU A 124 -12.66 1.24 -16.64
N GLY A 125 -13.34 2.36 -16.85
CA GLY A 125 -13.63 2.89 -18.18
C GLY A 125 -13.89 4.40 -18.14
N PRO A 126 -14.13 5.03 -19.31
CA PRO A 126 -14.38 6.47 -19.40
C PRO A 126 -15.58 6.95 -18.57
N ASN A 127 -16.56 6.07 -18.35
CA ASN A 127 -17.79 6.37 -17.63
C ASN A 127 -17.74 5.94 -16.16
N THR A 128 -16.59 5.46 -15.65
CA THR A 128 -16.44 5.12 -14.23
C THR A 128 -16.70 6.36 -13.39
N LYS A 129 -17.69 6.28 -12.50
CA LYS A 129 -18.03 7.36 -11.58
C LYS A 129 -17.19 7.22 -10.33
N PHE A 130 -16.17 8.07 -10.22
CA PHE A 130 -15.34 8.14 -9.04
C PHE A 130 -15.97 9.04 -7.97
N SER A 131 -15.86 8.64 -6.71
CA SER A 131 -16.27 9.43 -5.55
C SER A 131 -15.54 8.93 -4.31
N TYR A 132 -15.27 9.81 -3.34
CA TYR A 132 -14.70 9.38 -2.07
C TYR A 132 -15.72 8.53 -1.29
N ALA A 133 -15.57 7.19 -1.33
CA ALA A 133 -16.62 6.25 -0.92
C ALA A 133 -16.16 5.23 0.14
N SER A 134 -14.94 5.35 0.66
CA SER A 134 -14.48 4.56 1.80
C SER A 134 -13.50 5.37 2.65
N HIS A 135 -13.89 5.65 3.89
CA HIS A 135 -13.09 6.44 4.84
C HIS A 135 -12.15 5.57 5.67
N LYS A 136 -11.82 4.37 5.18
CA LYS A 136 -10.99 3.38 5.90
C LYS A 136 -9.65 3.96 6.37
N ALA A 137 -8.92 4.62 5.48
CA ALA A 137 -7.58 5.13 5.78
C ALA A 137 -7.58 6.15 6.95
N VAL A 138 -8.47 7.15 6.90
CA VAL A 138 -8.59 8.15 7.98
C VAL A 138 -9.18 7.55 9.25
N SER A 139 -10.10 6.58 9.13
CA SER A 139 -10.68 5.89 10.28
C SER A 139 -9.64 5.07 11.05
N GLU A 140 -8.81 4.30 10.34
CA GLU A 140 -7.71 3.55 10.96
C GLU A 140 -6.64 4.47 11.55
N TYR A 141 -6.31 5.59 10.90
CA TYR A 141 -5.40 6.58 11.46
C TYR A 141 -5.94 7.16 12.77
N LYS A 142 -7.22 7.58 12.81
CA LYS A 142 -7.87 8.10 14.03
C LYS A 142 -7.96 7.02 15.13
N GLU A 143 -8.23 5.78 14.76
CA GLU A 143 -8.26 4.64 15.68
C GLU A 143 -6.89 4.47 16.36
N ALA A 144 -5.79 4.37 15.59
CA ALA A 144 -4.44 4.28 16.14
C ALA A 144 -4.09 5.51 17.00
N LYS A 145 -4.45 6.71 16.53
CA LYS A 145 -4.22 7.97 17.26
C LYS A 145 -4.89 7.98 18.62
N SER A 146 -6.10 7.43 18.73
CA SER A 146 -6.83 7.30 20.01
C SER A 146 -6.12 6.41 21.03
N LEU A 147 -5.26 5.51 20.57
CA LEU A 147 -4.39 4.65 21.40
C LEU A 147 -3.07 5.34 21.76
N GLY A 148 -2.87 6.60 21.36
CA GLY A 148 -1.61 7.33 21.54
C GLY A 148 -0.50 6.93 20.56
N ILE A 149 -0.84 6.23 19.47
CA ILE A 149 0.11 5.75 18.46
C ILE A 149 -0.07 6.59 17.19
N ASP A 150 0.95 7.36 16.82
CA ASP A 150 0.96 8.10 15.55
C ASP A 150 1.45 7.17 14.44
N THR A 151 0.62 6.95 13.42
CA THR A 151 0.91 6.03 12.32
C THR A 151 1.19 6.78 11.01
N VAL A 152 1.77 6.06 10.05
CA VAL A 152 1.94 6.47 8.65
C VAL A 152 0.82 5.80 7.83
N PRO A 153 -0.18 6.55 7.32
CA PRO A 153 -1.17 6.00 6.41
C PRO A 153 -0.53 5.52 5.12
N VAL A 154 -0.82 4.28 4.73
CA VAL A 154 -0.33 3.65 3.50
C VAL A 154 -1.44 3.65 2.45
N LEU A 155 -1.16 4.20 1.27
CA LEU A 155 -2.09 4.26 0.14
C LEU A 155 -1.44 3.62 -1.09
N VAL A 156 -2.18 2.81 -1.86
CA VAL A 156 -1.72 2.47 -3.20
C VAL A 156 -1.69 3.76 -4.02
N GLY A 157 -0.54 4.05 -4.63
CA GLY A 157 -0.35 5.28 -5.39
C GLY A 157 -1.27 5.37 -6.61
N PRO A 158 -1.68 6.60 -7.00
CA PRO A 158 -2.69 6.80 -8.04
C PRO A 158 -2.25 6.23 -9.40
N VAL A 159 -0.96 6.30 -9.72
CA VAL A 159 -0.47 5.80 -11.02
C VAL A 159 -0.37 4.28 -11.01
N THR A 160 0.17 3.68 -9.95
CA THR A 160 0.16 2.23 -9.77
C THR A 160 -1.25 1.66 -9.81
N TYR A 161 -2.22 2.29 -9.14
CA TYR A 161 -3.61 1.84 -9.16
C TYR A 161 -4.13 1.72 -10.61
N LEU A 162 -3.93 2.75 -11.43
CA LEU A 162 -4.35 2.74 -12.84
C LEU A 162 -3.54 1.74 -13.69
N LEU A 163 -2.23 1.61 -13.47
CA LEU A 163 -1.38 0.66 -14.21
C LEU A 163 -1.68 -0.82 -13.86
N LEU A 164 -2.26 -1.08 -12.68
CA LEU A 164 -2.71 -2.40 -12.26
C LEU A 164 -4.17 -2.69 -12.61
N SER A 165 -4.90 -1.69 -13.10
CA SER A 165 -6.29 -1.83 -13.52
C SER A 165 -6.40 -2.45 -14.92
N LYS A 166 -7.63 -2.80 -15.31
CA LYS A 166 -7.97 -3.21 -16.68
C LYS A 166 -9.18 -2.43 -17.20
N PRO A 167 -9.26 -2.17 -18.53
CA PRO A 167 -10.48 -1.67 -19.12
C PRO A 167 -11.64 -2.64 -18.85
N ALA A 168 -12.77 -2.12 -18.37
CA ALA A 168 -13.98 -2.91 -18.18
C ALA A 168 -14.48 -3.48 -19.52
N LYS A 169 -15.32 -4.53 -19.44
CA LYS A 169 -15.89 -5.14 -20.65
C LYS A 169 -16.66 -4.10 -21.47
N GLY A 170 -16.40 -4.04 -22.77
CA GLY A 170 -17.05 -3.11 -23.70
C GLY A 170 -16.38 -1.74 -23.84
N VAL A 171 -15.31 -1.48 -23.09
CA VAL A 171 -14.48 -0.27 -23.27
C VAL A 171 -13.66 -0.39 -24.56
N ASP A 172 -13.55 0.72 -25.30
CA ASP A 172 -12.81 0.79 -26.55
C ASP A 172 -11.32 0.45 -26.36
N LYS A 173 -10.69 -0.18 -27.36
CA LYS A 173 -9.27 -0.58 -27.29
C LYS A 173 -8.31 0.61 -27.32
N SER A 174 -8.74 1.78 -27.82
CA SER A 174 -7.95 3.01 -27.80
C SER A 174 -7.99 3.71 -26.44
N PHE A 175 -8.78 3.21 -25.48
CA PHE A 175 -8.84 3.78 -24.15
C PHE A 175 -7.57 3.47 -23.35
N HIS A 176 -7.01 4.50 -22.74
CA HIS A 176 -5.85 4.38 -21.87
C HIS A 176 -6.24 4.64 -20.42
N LEU A 177 -5.95 3.68 -19.52
CA LEU A 177 -6.30 3.80 -18.10
C LEU A 177 -5.70 5.04 -17.43
N LEU A 178 -4.49 5.45 -17.83
CA LEU A 178 -3.84 6.66 -17.33
C LEU A 178 -4.60 7.95 -17.65
N SER A 179 -5.54 7.94 -18.61
CA SER A 179 -6.42 9.09 -18.86
C SER A 179 -7.36 9.36 -17.67
N LEU A 180 -7.60 8.38 -16.79
CA LEU A 180 -8.45 8.55 -15.61
C LEU A 180 -7.75 9.26 -14.45
N LEU A 181 -6.48 9.63 -14.60
CA LEU A 181 -5.70 10.26 -13.54
C LEU A 181 -6.37 11.54 -13.04
N GLU A 182 -6.87 12.39 -13.96
CA GLU A 182 -7.59 13.62 -13.62
C GLU A 182 -8.89 13.39 -12.83
N HIS A 183 -9.48 12.20 -12.91
CA HIS A 183 -10.70 11.86 -12.19
C HIS A 183 -10.45 11.29 -10.79
N ILE A 184 -9.32 10.59 -10.59
CA ILE A 184 -8.99 9.99 -9.28
C ILE A 184 -8.22 10.95 -8.37
N LEU A 185 -7.38 11.84 -8.93
CA LEU A 185 -6.56 12.75 -8.13
C LEU A 185 -7.36 13.67 -7.20
N PRO A 186 -8.54 14.22 -7.58
CA PRO A 186 -9.38 14.97 -6.65
C PRO A 186 -9.71 14.19 -5.37
N ILE A 187 -10.01 12.90 -5.47
CA ILE A 187 -10.32 12.06 -4.31
C ILE A 187 -9.07 11.81 -3.47
N TYR A 188 -7.91 11.58 -4.09
CA TYR A 188 -6.64 11.53 -3.35
C TYR A 188 -6.39 12.82 -2.57
N LYS A 189 -6.70 14.00 -3.15
CA LYS A 189 -6.59 15.29 -2.44
C LYS A 189 -7.53 15.38 -1.25
N GLU A 190 -8.77 14.89 -1.37
CA GLU A 190 -9.73 14.81 -0.25
C GLU A 190 -9.20 13.91 0.88
N VAL A 191 -8.73 12.71 0.54
CA VAL A 191 -8.13 11.77 1.51
C VAL A 191 -6.93 12.41 2.23
N ILE A 192 -6.03 13.05 1.49
CA ILE A 192 -4.86 13.73 2.06
C ILE A 192 -5.30 14.85 3.02
N ALA A 193 -6.29 15.65 2.62
CA ALA A 193 -6.81 16.72 3.46
C ALA A 193 -7.39 16.20 4.77
N GLU A 194 -8.14 15.09 4.73
CA GLU A 194 -8.69 14.45 5.93
C GLU A 194 -7.61 13.84 6.83
N LEU A 195 -6.59 13.19 6.25
CA LEU A 195 -5.46 12.66 7.01
C LEU A 195 -4.70 13.79 7.72
N LYS A 196 -4.44 14.91 7.04
CA LYS A 196 -3.83 16.10 7.66
C LYS A 196 -4.70 16.66 8.77
N ALA A 197 -6.00 16.80 8.54
CA ALA A 197 -6.93 17.30 9.54
C ALA A 197 -7.02 16.37 10.76
N ALA A 198 -6.84 15.07 10.59
CA ALA A 198 -6.75 14.11 11.68
C ALA A 198 -5.42 14.19 12.46
N GLY A 199 -4.40 14.84 11.90
CA GLY A 199 -3.10 15.07 12.52
C GLY A 199 -1.94 14.25 11.94
N ALA A 200 -2.14 13.57 10.80
CA ALA A 200 -1.08 12.83 10.13
C ALA A 200 0.04 13.79 9.71
N SER A 201 1.29 13.41 9.99
CA SER A 201 2.49 14.18 9.62
C SER A 201 3.33 13.49 8.54
N TRP A 202 3.01 12.24 8.24
CA TRP A 202 3.62 11.39 7.21
C TRP A 202 2.52 10.71 6.40
N VAL A 203 2.78 10.43 5.13
CA VAL A 203 1.97 9.57 4.28
C VAL A 203 2.89 8.74 3.38
N GLN A 204 2.51 7.49 3.15
CA GLN A 204 3.21 6.58 2.25
C GLN A 204 2.33 6.29 1.03
N PHE A 205 2.90 6.46 -0.16
CA PHE A 205 2.31 6.00 -1.42
C PHE A 205 3.10 4.82 -1.96
N ASP A 206 2.44 3.68 -2.07
CA ASP A 206 2.98 2.49 -2.69
C ASP A 206 2.91 2.65 -4.21
N GLU A 207 4.06 2.84 -4.85
CA GLU A 207 4.21 2.90 -6.30
C GLU A 207 5.09 1.75 -6.86
N PRO A 208 4.81 0.47 -6.53
CA PRO A 208 5.66 -0.65 -6.95
C PRO A 208 5.70 -0.86 -8.46
N THR A 209 4.81 -0.25 -9.26
CA THR A 209 4.93 -0.35 -10.71
C THR A 209 6.17 0.35 -11.27
N LEU A 210 6.81 1.23 -10.49
CA LEU A 210 8.08 1.88 -10.84
C LEU A 210 9.26 0.92 -11.04
N VAL A 211 9.15 -0.31 -10.53
CA VAL A 211 10.18 -1.36 -10.72
C VAL A 211 10.01 -2.12 -12.04
N ARG A 212 8.95 -1.83 -12.81
CA ARG A 212 8.69 -2.42 -14.13
C ARG A 212 9.39 -1.62 -15.22
N ASP A 213 9.51 -2.23 -16.40
CA ASP A 213 9.91 -1.53 -17.61
C ASP A 213 8.76 -0.60 -18.05
N LEU A 214 8.84 0.66 -17.65
CA LEU A 214 7.86 1.70 -17.97
C LEU A 214 8.32 2.53 -19.18
N ASP A 215 7.41 2.82 -20.09
CA ASP A 215 7.66 3.76 -21.18
C ASP A 215 7.64 5.23 -20.69
N SER A 216 8.04 6.16 -21.57
CA SER A 216 8.12 7.58 -21.22
C SER A 216 6.77 8.19 -20.85
N HIS A 217 5.67 7.74 -21.47
CA HIS A 217 4.32 8.24 -21.20
C HIS A 217 3.84 7.77 -19.82
N GLN A 218 4.16 6.53 -19.45
CA GLN A 218 3.89 5.99 -18.11
C GLN A 218 4.71 6.72 -17.04
N LEU A 219 6.00 6.99 -17.27
CA LEU A 219 6.82 7.76 -16.35
C LEU A 219 6.33 9.21 -16.19
N GLU A 220 5.94 9.86 -17.29
CA GLU A 220 5.37 11.21 -17.25
C GLU A 220 4.07 11.28 -16.43
N ALA A 221 3.31 10.18 -16.37
CA ALA A 221 2.11 10.12 -15.53
C ALA A 221 2.43 10.23 -14.03
N PHE A 222 3.56 9.70 -13.56
CA PHE A 222 4.02 9.93 -12.18
C PHE A 222 4.35 11.39 -11.94
N THR A 223 5.10 12.02 -12.85
CA THR A 223 5.39 13.46 -12.73
C THR A 223 4.10 14.27 -12.67
N LYS A 224 3.16 14.03 -13.59
CA LYS A 224 1.86 14.70 -13.60
C LYS A 224 1.10 14.51 -12.30
N ALA A 225 1.00 13.26 -11.81
CA ALA A 225 0.26 12.94 -10.60
C ALA A 225 0.81 13.68 -9.37
N TYR A 226 2.13 13.59 -9.13
CA TYR A 226 2.72 14.14 -7.92
C TYR A 226 2.94 15.66 -7.99
N THR A 227 3.10 16.24 -9.17
CA THR A 227 3.01 17.70 -9.34
C THR A 227 1.61 18.21 -9.02
N GLU A 228 0.56 17.54 -9.50
CA GLU A 228 -0.83 17.94 -9.23
C GLU A 228 -1.22 17.78 -7.74
N LEU A 229 -0.58 16.83 -7.04
CA LEU A 229 -0.77 16.62 -5.60
C LEU A 229 0.10 17.52 -4.71
N GLU A 230 1.11 18.20 -5.25
CA GLU A 230 2.12 18.95 -4.47
C GLU A 230 1.51 19.91 -3.45
N SER A 231 0.53 20.72 -3.88
CA SER A 231 -0.14 21.67 -2.99
C SER A 231 -0.89 21.00 -1.84
N SER A 232 -1.55 19.87 -2.09
CA SER A 232 -2.25 19.09 -1.06
C SER A 232 -1.28 18.41 -0.09
N LEU A 233 -0.13 17.96 -0.61
CA LEU A 233 0.94 17.31 0.14
C LEU A 233 1.79 18.29 0.96
N SER A 234 1.71 19.60 0.70
CA SER A 234 2.44 20.62 1.45
C SER A 234 2.22 20.49 2.96
N GLY A 235 3.30 20.42 3.74
CA GLY A 235 3.26 20.25 5.20
C GLY A 235 3.07 18.79 5.67
N LEU A 236 3.02 17.82 4.76
CA LEU A 236 3.23 16.41 5.05
C LEU A 236 4.64 15.98 4.63
N ASN A 237 5.19 15.02 5.35
CA ASN A 237 6.30 14.24 4.82
C ASN A 237 5.73 13.11 3.95
N VAL A 238 6.25 12.97 2.74
CA VAL A 238 5.74 12.01 1.75
C VAL A 238 6.81 11.01 1.42
N VAL A 239 6.47 9.73 1.55
CA VAL A 239 7.33 8.62 1.13
C VAL A 239 6.69 7.94 -0.07
N ILE A 240 7.48 7.77 -1.14
CA ILE A 240 7.13 6.84 -2.20
C ILE A 240 7.83 5.51 -1.92
N GLU A 241 7.05 4.45 -1.89
CA GLU A 241 7.54 3.09 -1.70
C GLU A 241 7.61 2.33 -3.01
N THR A 242 8.73 1.66 -3.20
CA THR A 242 8.96 0.74 -4.31
C THR A 242 9.52 -0.57 -3.77
N TYR A 243 9.15 -1.69 -4.37
CA TYR A 243 9.55 -3.00 -3.86
C TYR A 243 9.53 -4.09 -4.94
N PHE A 244 10.12 -5.24 -4.61
CA PHE A 244 10.29 -6.46 -5.43
C PHE A 244 11.46 -6.45 -6.43
N ALA A 245 11.79 -5.31 -7.04
CA ALA A 245 12.91 -5.21 -7.97
C ALA A 245 13.59 -3.82 -7.95
N ASP A 246 14.70 -3.71 -8.68
CA ASP A 246 15.42 -2.45 -8.90
C ASP A 246 14.54 -1.46 -9.69
N VAL A 247 14.51 -0.19 -9.28
CA VAL A 247 13.96 0.93 -10.06
C VAL A 247 14.93 1.27 -11.21
N SER A 248 14.40 1.50 -12.42
CA SER A 248 15.21 1.92 -13.57
C SER A 248 15.85 3.29 -13.37
N VAL A 249 16.89 3.62 -14.14
CA VAL A 249 17.56 4.94 -14.02
C VAL A 249 16.59 6.08 -14.36
N GLU A 250 15.75 5.87 -15.36
CA GLU A 250 14.74 6.80 -15.83
C GLU A 250 13.64 6.99 -14.78
N ALA A 251 13.16 5.91 -14.17
CA ALA A 251 12.18 5.96 -13.09
C ALA A 251 12.75 6.64 -11.83
N TYR A 252 13.99 6.33 -11.45
CA TYR A 252 14.67 6.97 -10.32
C TYR A 252 14.82 8.48 -10.54
N LYS A 253 15.24 8.90 -11.74
CA LYS A 253 15.30 10.33 -12.10
C LYS A 253 13.93 11.01 -12.07
N THR A 254 12.90 10.31 -12.53
CA THR A 254 11.53 10.82 -12.54
C THR A 254 11.05 11.13 -11.12
N ILE A 255 11.28 10.21 -10.18
CA ILE A 255 10.80 10.33 -8.80
C ILE A 255 11.64 11.31 -7.97
N THR A 256 12.97 11.26 -8.07
CA THR A 256 13.87 12.16 -7.32
C THR A 256 13.85 13.60 -7.82
N ALA A 257 13.19 13.88 -8.95
CA ALA A 257 12.95 15.25 -9.42
C ALA A 257 11.70 15.89 -8.79
N LEU A 258 10.88 15.14 -8.06
CA LEU A 258 9.61 15.63 -7.51
C LEU A 258 9.82 16.31 -6.15
N THR A 259 9.49 17.60 -6.09
CA THR A 259 9.62 18.44 -4.89
C THR A 259 8.66 18.07 -3.76
N ALA A 260 7.53 17.43 -4.08
CA ALA A 260 6.54 17.00 -3.12
C ALA A 260 6.97 15.76 -2.31
N ILE A 261 8.05 15.08 -2.70
CA ILE A 261 8.49 13.83 -2.10
C ILE A 261 9.60 14.11 -1.09
N THR A 262 9.41 13.62 0.14
CA THR A 262 10.40 13.73 1.21
C THR A 262 11.44 12.61 1.16
N GLY A 263 11.03 11.41 0.72
CA GLY A 263 11.93 10.28 0.56
C GLY A 263 11.43 9.24 -0.43
N LEU A 264 12.38 8.50 -1.00
CA LEU A 264 12.14 7.30 -1.77
C LEU A 264 12.66 6.13 -0.94
N ASP A 265 11.77 5.21 -0.58
CA ASP A 265 12.13 3.95 0.06
C ASP A 265 12.01 2.82 -0.97
N SER A 266 13.06 2.00 -1.05
CA SER A 266 13.21 0.97 -2.09
C SER A 266 13.59 -0.34 -1.45
N ILE A 267 12.63 -1.26 -1.39
CA ILE A 267 12.82 -2.60 -0.85
C ILE A 267 13.24 -3.58 -1.93
N LEU A 268 14.53 -3.93 -1.91
CA LEU A 268 15.09 -4.95 -2.77
C LEU A 268 14.91 -6.35 -2.15
N CYS A 269 14.15 -7.22 -2.81
CA CYS A 269 14.06 -8.65 -2.47
C CYS A 269 15.30 -9.45 -2.89
N VAL A 270 16.22 -8.86 -3.66
CA VAL A 270 17.45 -9.51 -4.15
C VAL A 270 18.61 -8.51 -4.02
N GLU A 271 19.81 -8.98 -3.63
CA GLU A 271 20.98 -8.15 -3.29
C GLU A 271 21.09 -6.84 -4.11
N PRO A 272 21.30 -5.67 -3.48
CA PRO A 272 21.52 -4.43 -4.22
C PRO A 272 22.67 -4.58 -5.19
N ARG A 273 22.39 -4.43 -6.49
CA ARG A 273 23.47 -4.30 -7.47
C ARG A 273 24.26 -3.04 -7.14
N HIS A 274 25.59 -3.15 -7.17
CA HIS A 274 26.55 -2.07 -6.89
C HIS A 274 26.25 -0.74 -7.61
N SER A 275 25.44 -0.75 -8.67
CA SER A 275 25.07 0.40 -9.48
C SER A 275 24.08 1.39 -8.85
N MET A 276 23.32 1.02 -7.82
CA MET A 276 22.45 1.97 -7.09
C MET A 276 23.23 2.76 -6.04
N LEU A 277 24.10 2.09 -5.29
CA LEU A 277 24.89 2.70 -4.21
C LEU A 277 25.82 3.82 -4.67
N SER A 278 26.21 3.84 -5.95
CA SER A 278 27.08 4.88 -6.51
C SER A 278 26.35 6.12 -7.04
N LYS A 279 25.01 6.13 -7.01
CA LYS A 279 24.18 7.19 -7.63
C LYS A 279 23.37 8.01 -6.62
N VAL A 280 23.57 7.75 -5.33
CA VAL A 280 22.86 8.43 -4.23
C VAL A 280 23.22 9.91 -4.21
N SER A 281 22.21 10.78 -4.22
CA SER A 281 22.38 12.23 -4.07
C SER A 281 21.99 12.68 -2.65
N ASP A 282 22.66 13.71 -2.12
CA ASP A 282 22.46 14.26 -0.76
C ASP A 282 21.06 14.88 -0.52
N SER A 283 20.15 14.86 -1.49
CA SER A 283 18.93 15.69 -1.50
C SER A 283 17.66 15.01 -0.96
N HIS A 284 17.62 13.67 -0.88
CA HIS A 284 16.43 12.92 -0.46
C HIS A 284 16.75 11.95 0.68
N LEU A 285 15.77 11.69 1.55
CA LEU A 285 15.86 10.57 2.50
C LEU A 285 15.72 9.26 1.73
N GLU A 286 16.80 8.49 1.65
CA GLU A 286 16.82 7.15 1.06
C GLU A 286 17.02 6.09 2.14
N SER A 287 16.25 5.02 2.06
CA SER A 287 16.35 3.85 2.93
C SER A 287 16.66 2.61 2.12
N ILE A 288 17.56 1.79 2.67
CA ILE A 288 17.97 0.51 2.08
C ILE A 288 17.47 -0.58 3.00
N SER A 289 16.53 -1.36 2.51
CA SER A 289 16.03 -2.53 3.20
C SER A 289 17.09 -3.63 3.24
N LEU A 290 17.14 -4.36 4.36
CA LEU A 290 18.02 -5.50 4.48
C LEU A 290 17.31 -6.73 3.91
N PRO A 291 17.93 -7.47 2.97
CA PRO A 291 17.34 -8.68 2.44
C PRO A 291 17.08 -9.71 3.55
N GLU A 292 16.08 -10.56 3.39
CA GLU A 292 15.81 -11.66 4.34
C GLU A 292 17.04 -12.56 4.56
N SER A 293 17.92 -12.68 3.56
CA SER A 293 19.19 -13.41 3.66
C SER A 293 20.21 -12.81 4.63
N TRP A 294 20.01 -11.57 5.08
CA TRP A 294 20.86 -10.87 6.06
C TRP A 294 20.31 -10.98 7.49
N MET A 295 19.14 -11.59 7.64
CA MET A 295 18.46 -11.87 8.89
C MET A 295 18.58 -13.37 9.25
N GLU A 296 18.72 -13.67 10.54
CA GLU A 296 18.67 -15.02 11.10
C GLU A 296 17.46 -15.13 12.04
N GLY A 297 16.55 -16.06 11.73
CA GLY A 297 15.35 -16.34 12.52
C GLY A 297 14.20 -16.87 11.66
N THR A 298 13.26 -17.61 12.26
CA THR A 298 11.97 -18.01 11.64
C THR A 298 10.82 -17.39 12.43
N SER A 299 9.61 -17.39 11.87
CA SER A 299 8.45 -16.73 12.49
C SER A 299 8.27 -17.16 13.96
N GLY A 300 8.31 -16.21 14.89
CA GLY A 300 8.14 -16.45 16.32
C GLY A 300 9.41 -16.45 17.18
N GLN A 301 10.58 -16.09 16.62
CA GLN A 301 11.82 -15.87 17.38
C GLN A 301 12.43 -14.49 17.12
N THR A 302 13.32 -14.05 18.02
CA THR A 302 14.14 -12.84 17.85
C THR A 302 14.94 -12.93 16.56
N ILE A 303 14.68 -12.01 15.63
CA ILE A 303 15.40 -11.91 14.36
C ILE A 303 16.73 -11.19 14.63
N LEU A 304 17.86 -11.85 14.37
CA LEU A 304 19.20 -11.30 14.52
C LEU A 304 19.80 -10.91 13.16
N LEU A 305 20.59 -9.84 13.12
CA LEU A 305 21.36 -9.47 11.93
C LEU A 305 22.59 -10.36 11.80
N ARG A 306 22.84 -10.93 10.61
CA ARG A 306 24.08 -11.66 10.33
C ARG A 306 25.29 -10.71 10.43
N PRO A 307 26.46 -11.17 10.90
CA PRO A 307 27.67 -10.35 10.97
C PRO A 307 28.10 -9.72 9.62
N SER A 308 27.79 -10.37 8.50
CA SER A 308 28.02 -9.86 7.14
C SER A 308 27.12 -8.68 6.76
N ALA A 309 25.98 -8.51 7.44
CA ALA A 309 25.10 -7.36 7.27
C ALA A 309 25.73 -6.10 7.88
N LEU A 310 26.37 -6.22 9.05
CA LEU A 310 26.96 -5.09 9.79
C LEU A 310 28.10 -4.40 9.02
N SER A 311 28.92 -5.17 8.29
CA SER A 311 30.01 -4.61 7.47
C SER A 311 29.50 -3.91 6.20
N LYS A 312 28.42 -4.40 5.61
CA LYS A 312 27.75 -3.78 4.46
C LYS A 312 26.98 -2.52 4.87
N ILE A 313 26.27 -2.56 6.01
CA ILE A 313 25.63 -1.40 6.66
C ILE A 313 26.67 -0.31 6.96
N SER A 314 27.82 -0.67 7.53
CA SER A 314 28.93 0.27 7.81
C SER A 314 29.46 0.98 6.55
N ARG A 315 29.52 0.28 5.40
CA ARG A 315 29.91 0.88 4.12
C ARG A 315 28.88 1.90 3.61
N VAL A 316 27.59 1.61 3.71
CA VAL A 316 26.53 2.56 3.34
C VAL A 316 26.49 3.75 4.30
N LEU A 317 26.71 3.53 5.60
CA LEU A 317 26.77 4.58 6.63
C LEU A 317 27.92 5.58 6.41
N SER A 318 29.01 5.16 5.73
CA SER A 318 30.12 6.06 5.39
C SER A 318 29.76 7.13 4.34
N ALA A 319 28.61 6.97 3.65
CA ALA A 319 28.14 7.85 2.57
C ALA A 319 27.22 9.01 3.04
N LYS A 320 27.11 9.31 4.35
CA LYS A 320 26.26 10.40 4.91
C LYS A 320 24.75 10.30 4.61
N ILE A 321 24.20 9.10 4.49
CA ILE A 321 22.76 8.88 4.30
C ILE A 321 22.10 8.60 5.66
N SER A 322 20.96 9.23 5.94
CA SER A 322 20.14 8.89 7.12
C SER A 322 19.50 7.52 6.91
N LEU A 323 20.14 6.48 7.44
CA LEU A 323 19.74 5.09 7.20
C LEU A 323 18.52 4.67 8.06
N TRP A 324 17.53 4.07 7.40
CA TRP A 324 16.37 3.45 8.02
C TRP A 324 16.52 1.93 8.02
N PHE A 325 16.17 1.29 9.12
CA PHE A 325 16.12 -0.18 9.20
C PHE A 325 14.69 -0.65 9.05
N GLN A 326 14.50 -1.67 8.21
CA GLN A 326 13.19 -2.19 7.83
C GLN A 326 13.13 -3.70 8.06
N LEU A 327 12.03 -4.16 8.65
CA LEU A 327 11.70 -5.57 8.87
C LEU A 327 10.48 -5.90 8.02
N LEU A 328 10.64 -6.78 7.03
CA LEU A 328 9.52 -7.43 6.37
C LEU A 328 8.99 -8.53 7.29
N ALA A 329 7.70 -8.49 7.62
CA ALA A 329 7.00 -9.67 8.08
C ALA A 329 6.42 -10.38 6.84
N PRO A 330 6.77 -11.65 6.58
CA PRO A 330 6.32 -12.35 5.38
C PRO A 330 4.78 -12.43 5.34
N SER A 331 4.18 -11.90 4.27
CA SER A 331 2.76 -12.06 3.97
C SER A 331 2.51 -13.45 3.37
N CYS A 332 2.79 -14.51 4.13
CA CYS A 332 2.38 -15.86 3.71
C CYS A 332 0.93 -16.08 4.14
N THR A 333 -0.03 -15.80 3.24
CA THR A 333 -1.37 -16.38 3.33
C THR A 333 -1.37 -17.72 2.57
N PRO A 334 -1.77 -18.85 3.19
CA PRO A 334 -2.04 -20.07 2.44
C PRO A 334 -3.28 -19.86 1.55
N ARG A 335 -3.30 -20.50 0.37
CA ARG A 335 -4.46 -20.53 -0.53
C ARG A 335 -5.76 -20.73 0.25
N LEU A 336 -6.68 -19.78 0.10
CA LEU A 336 -8.11 -19.99 0.35
C LEU A 336 -8.70 -20.63 -0.92
N THR A 337 -8.30 -21.86 -1.21
CA THR A 337 -9.09 -22.71 -2.11
C THR A 337 -9.98 -23.57 -1.25
N SER A 338 -11.26 -23.63 -1.62
CA SER A 338 -12.30 -24.51 -1.09
C SER A 338 -11.82 -25.93 -0.84
#